data_AF-A0A5C8S2Q7-F1
#
_entry.id   AF-A0A5C8S2Q7-F1
#
_cell.length_a   1.000
_cell.length_b   1.000
_cell.length_c   1.000
_cell.angle_alpha   90.00
_cell.angle_beta   90.00
_cell.angle_gamma   90.00
#
_symmetry.space_group_name_H-M   'P 1'
#
loop_
_entity.id
_entity.type
_entity.pdbx_description
1 polymer ?
#
loop_
_entity_poly.entity_id
_entity_poly.type
_entity_poly.pdbx_seq_one_letter_code
_entity_poly.pdbx_strand_id
1 'polypeptide(L)'
;MRAENFANWLIELSNGDTQSSIDGLVLVKEFRALSLAPEQYLMMEKAESYAAHSVFFEAGRNNRAPVAQAFIYVSDHPGESHEFALLHKRLWSWGGVPLLYRKTPGKVELFRCASKADFDQKDTAPRYKAYDTVSL
;
A
#
# COMPACT_ATOMS: atom_id res chain seq x y z
N MET A 1 18.65 24.16 11.80
CA MET A 1 17.40 23.37 11.75
C MET A 1 17.58 22.26 10.74
N ARG A 2 17.68 21.01 11.21
CA ARG A 2 17.64 19.84 10.32
C ARG A 2 16.21 19.76 9.82
N ALA A 3 15.99 19.75 8.51
CA ALA A 3 14.67 19.47 7.96
C ALA A 3 14.24 18.11 8.54
N GLU A 4 13.13 18.08 9.27
CA GLU A 4 12.51 16.83 9.66
C GLU A 4 12.27 16.06 8.37
N ASN A 5 12.89 14.90 8.26
CA ASN A 5 12.80 14.11 7.05
C ASN A 5 11.39 13.52 7.07
N PHE A 6 10.45 14.16 6.35
CA PHE A 6 9.03 13.79 6.27
C PHE A 6 8.79 12.34 5.82
N ALA A 7 9.84 11.59 5.45
CA ALA A 7 9.80 10.17 5.12
C ALA A 7 10.14 9.23 6.30
N ASN A 8 10.51 9.74 7.49
CA ASN A 8 10.88 8.91 8.65
C ASN A 8 9.77 7.93 9.07
N TRP A 9 8.51 8.35 8.95
CA TRP A 9 7.37 7.49 9.28
C TRP A 9 7.34 6.20 8.46
N LEU A 10 7.84 6.24 7.22
CA LEU A 10 7.83 5.12 6.29
C LEU A 10 8.90 4.09 6.65
N ILE A 11 9.97 4.54 7.33
CA ILE A 11 10.96 3.69 7.99
C ILE A 11 10.35 3.03 9.23
N GLU A 12 9.55 3.78 9.99
CA GLU A 12 8.92 3.35 11.25
C GLU A 12 7.77 2.36 11.09
N LEU A 13 7.16 2.23 9.89
CA LEU A 13 6.11 1.24 9.60
C LEU A 13 6.47 -0.21 9.97
N SER A 14 7.77 -0.56 10.04
CA SER A 14 8.20 -1.90 10.44
C SER A 14 8.10 -2.17 11.95
N ASN A 15 7.96 -1.15 12.79
CA ASN A 15 8.10 -1.30 14.24
C ASN A 15 6.79 -1.63 14.97
N GLY A 16 5.70 -1.93 14.25
CA GLY A 16 4.46 -2.49 14.83
C GLY A 16 3.64 -1.57 15.73
N ASP A 17 4.14 -0.38 16.09
CA ASP A 17 3.59 0.49 17.14
C ASP A 17 3.12 1.87 16.65
N THR A 18 3.10 2.13 15.34
CA THR A 18 2.64 3.43 14.83
C THR A 18 1.12 3.49 14.77
N GLN A 19 0.50 3.98 15.83
CA GLN A 19 -0.78 4.69 15.74
C GLN A 19 -0.55 5.84 14.75
N SER A 20 -0.86 5.60 13.47
CA SER A 20 -0.41 6.45 12.36
C SER A 20 -0.88 7.90 12.55
N SER A 21 0.04 8.79 12.92
CA SER A 21 -0.17 10.23 13.05
C SER A 21 -0.23 10.94 11.68
N ILE A 22 -0.34 10.17 10.60
CA ILE A 22 -0.25 10.65 9.23
C ILE A 22 -1.66 10.75 8.67
N ASP A 23 -2.00 11.95 8.25
CA ASP A 23 -3.29 12.20 7.61
C ASP A 23 -3.50 11.29 6.40
N GLY A 24 -4.68 10.68 6.34
CA GLY A 24 -5.07 9.74 5.29
C GLY A 24 -4.51 8.31 5.43
N LEU A 25 -3.54 8.02 6.29
CA LEU A 25 -3.00 6.67 6.44
C LEU A 25 -3.71 5.90 7.57
N VAL A 26 -4.40 4.83 7.20
CA VAL A 26 -5.17 4.00 8.14
C VAL A 26 -4.59 2.58 8.21
N LEU A 27 -4.31 2.11 9.44
CA LEU A 27 -3.85 0.75 9.67
C LEU A 27 -4.97 -0.28 9.47
N VAL A 28 -4.67 -1.35 8.73
CA VAL A 28 -5.62 -2.45 8.49
C VAL A 28 -5.85 -3.28 9.75
N LYS A 29 -4.91 -3.33 10.69
CA LYS A 29 -5.10 -4.08 11.94
C LYS A 29 -6.11 -3.43 12.90
N GLU A 30 -6.33 -2.11 12.79
CA GLU A 30 -7.02 -1.33 13.81
C GLU A 30 -8.31 -0.66 13.32
N PHE A 31 -8.60 -0.74 12.02
CA PHE A 31 -9.69 0.05 11.41
C PHE A 31 -11.07 -0.24 11.99
N ARG A 32 -11.31 -1.44 12.54
CA ARG A 32 -12.61 -1.82 13.13
C ARG A 32 -12.96 -1.01 14.38
N ALA A 33 -11.96 -0.44 15.06
CA ALA A 33 -12.16 0.46 16.19
C ALA A 33 -12.45 1.91 15.74
N LEU A 34 -12.33 2.22 14.45
CA LEU A 34 -12.50 3.57 13.91
C LEU A 34 -13.92 3.78 13.41
N SER A 35 -14.42 5.01 13.56
CA SER A 35 -15.69 5.45 12.96
C SER A 35 -15.49 5.87 11.51
N LEU A 36 -15.26 4.90 10.63
CA LEU A 36 -15.09 5.13 9.19
C LEU A 36 -16.43 5.29 8.46
N ALA A 37 -16.44 6.09 7.39
CA ALA A 37 -17.55 6.10 6.44
C ALA A 37 -17.71 4.71 5.78
N PRO A 38 -18.92 4.32 5.35
CA PRO A 38 -19.17 2.99 4.76
C PRO A 38 -18.22 2.62 3.63
N GLU A 39 -17.92 3.55 2.73
CA GLU A 39 -17.02 3.31 1.58
C GLU A 39 -15.58 3.05 2.03
N GLN A 40 -15.10 3.78 3.03
CA GLN A 40 -13.78 3.57 3.61
C GLN A 40 -13.73 2.23 4.35
N TYR A 41 -14.78 1.88 5.10
CA TYR A 41 -14.86 0.62 5.81
C TYR A 41 -14.80 -0.58 4.85
N LEU A 42 -15.57 -0.56 3.76
CA LEU A 42 -15.52 -1.59 2.71
C LEU A 42 -14.15 -1.69 2.06
N MET A 43 -13.48 -0.55 1.83
CA MET A 43 -12.11 -0.54 1.31
C MET A 43 -11.14 -1.18 2.31
N MET A 44 -11.27 -0.90 3.60
CA MET A 44 -10.44 -1.51 4.64
C MET A 44 -10.65 -3.02 4.75
N GLU A 45 -11.89 -3.50 4.67
CA GLU A 45 -12.17 -4.96 4.61
C GLU A 45 -11.54 -5.60 3.37
N LYS A 46 -11.56 -4.90 2.24
CA LYS A 46 -10.90 -5.38 1.02
C LYS A 46 -9.38 -5.40 1.17
N ALA A 47 -8.80 -4.39 1.79
CA ALA A 47 -7.38 -4.32 2.11
C ALA A 47 -6.95 -5.45 3.07
N GLU A 48 -7.76 -5.74 4.09
CA GLU A 48 -7.59 -6.88 5.00
C GLU A 48 -7.59 -8.22 4.24
N SER A 49 -8.53 -8.42 3.31
CA SER A 49 -8.58 -9.65 2.49
C SER A 49 -7.36 -9.84 1.59
N TYR A 50 -6.63 -8.77 1.29
CA TYR A 50 -5.38 -8.78 0.54
C TYR A 50 -4.13 -8.67 1.43
N ALA A 51 -4.30 -8.79 2.75
CA ALA A 51 -3.23 -8.70 3.75
C ALA A 51 -2.38 -7.42 3.63
N ALA A 52 -3.00 -6.30 3.24
CA ALA A 52 -2.32 -5.02 3.26
C ALA A 52 -2.02 -4.61 4.71
N HIS A 53 -0.91 -3.91 4.92
CA HIS A 53 -0.56 -3.34 6.22
C HIS A 53 -1.43 -2.11 6.53
N SER A 54 -1.58 -1.24 5.54
CA SER A 54 -2.31 0.02 5.67
C SER A 54 -2.86 0.49 4.33
N VAL A 55 -3.84 1.37 4.39
CA VAL A 55 -4.43 2.03 3.21
C VAL A 55 -4.17 3.53 3.34
N PHE A 56 -3.68 4.14 2.26
CA PHE A 56 -3.59 5.59 2.15
C PHE A 56 -4.81 6.13 1.40
N PHE A 57 -5.55 7.01 2.06
CA PHE A 57 -6.67 7.77 1.53
C PHE A 57 -6.22 9.19 1.22
N GLU A 58 -6.47 9.64 -0.01
CA GLU A 58 -6.40 11.06 -0.31
C GLU A 58 -7.57 11.78 0.36
N ALA A 59 -7.27 12.89 1.04
CA ALA A 59 -8.26 13.72 1.69
C ALA A 59 -9.34 14.18 0.69
N GLY A 60 -10.60 14.11 1.14
CA GLY A 60 -11.73 14.60 0.37
C GLY A 60 -11.56 16.07 -0.02
N ARG A 61 -11.80 16.40 -1.29
CA ARG A 61 -11.85 17.78 -1.80
C ARG A 61 -13.20 18.04 -2.43
N ASN A 62 -13.67 19.29 -2.37
CA ASN A 62 -14.93 19.72 -3.00
C ASN A 62 -16.13 18.83 -2.62
N ASN A 63 -16.29 18.55 -1.32
CA ASN A 63 -17.38 17.73 -0.77
C ASN A 63 -17.40 16.26 -1.24
N ARG A 64 -16.29 15.75 -1.78
CA ARG A 64 -16.12 14.33 -2.10
C ARG A 64 -15.57 13.57 -0.90
N ALA A 65 -15.99 12.32 -0.75
CA ALA A 65 -15.43 11.42 0.24
C ALA A 65 -13.93 11.16 -0.03
N PRO A 66 -13.13 10.89 1.02
CA PRO A 66 -11.76 10.42 0.85
C PRO A 66 -11.70 9.18 -0.04
N VAL A 67 -10.70 9.12 -0.91
CA VAL A 67 -10.54 8.03 -1.89
C VAL A 67 -9.27 7.27 -1.61
N ALA A 68 -9.34 5.94 -1.58
CA ALA A 68 -8.15 5.11 -1.42
C ALA A 68 -7.27 5.21 -2.66
N GLN A 69 -6.02 5.65 -2.44
CA GLN A 69 -5.02 5.81 -3.48
C GLN A 69 -4.00 4.67 -3.47
N ALA A 70 -3.71 4.09 -2.31
CA ALA A 70 -2.71 3.03 -2.24
C ALA A 70 -2.97 2.01 -1.13
N PHE A 71 -2.63 0.76 -1.42
CA PHE A 71 -2.34 -0.24 -0.38
C PHE A 71 -0.84 -0.27 -0.12
N ILE A 72 -0.48 -0.38 1.15
CA ILE A 72 0.90 -0.42 1.61
C ILE A 72 1.18 -1.79 2.20
N TYR A 73 2.32 -2.34 1.82
CA TYR A 73 2.85 -3.62 2.29
C TYR A 73 4.19 -3.40 2.96
N VAL A 74 4.41 -4.08 4.07
CA VAL A 74 5.68 -4.09 4.80
C VAL A 74 6.18 -5.52 4.84
N SER A 75 7.44 -5.74 4.47
CA SER A 75 8.04 -7.06 4.39
C SER A 75 9.49 -6.98 4.84
N ASP A 76 9.93 -7.91 5.68
CA ASP A 76 11.33 -7.99 6.10
C ASP A 76 12.22 -8.72 5.07
N HIS A 77 11.63 -9.18 3.96
CA HIS A 77 12.37 -9.85 2.90
C HIS A 77 12.89 -8.82 1.87
N PRO A 78 14.22 -8.64 1.72
CA PRO A 78 14.81 -7.58 0.87
C PRO A 78 14.70 -7.84 -0.64
N GLY A 79 14.20 -9.02 -1.04
CA GLY A 79 14.21 -9.50 -2.42
C GLY A 79 12.86 -9.59 -3.12
N GLU A 80 12.92 -10.08 -4.36
CA GLU A 80 11.77 -10.56 -5.11
C GLU A 80 11.02 -11.62 -4.30
N SER A 81 9.69 -11.59 -4.35
CA SER A 81 8.83 -12.53 -3.64
C SER A 81 7.76 -13.05 -4.58
N HIS A 82 7.72 -14.37 -4.77
CA HIS A 82 6.70 -15.02 -5.59
C HIS A 82 5.29 -14.76 -5.05
N GLU A 83 5.13 -14.78 -3.72
CA GLU A 83 3.86 -14.46 -3.05
C GLU A 83 3.42 -13.02 -3.34
N PHE A 84 4.35 -12.07 -3.28
CA PHE A 84 4.06 -10.68 -3.62
C PHE A 84 3.69 -10.51 -5.10
N ALA A 85 4.31 -11.28 -5.99
CA ALA A 85 3.99 -11.25 -7.41
C ALA A 85 2.56 -11.73 -7.70
N LEU A 86 2.14 -12.82 -7.06
CA LEU A 86 0.77 -13.32 -7.14
C LEU A 86 -0.23 -12.31 -6.55
N LEU A 87 0.12 -11.70 -5.42
CA LEU A 87 -0.68 -10.67 -4.78
C LEU A 87 -0.86 -9.44 -5.68
N HIS A 88 0.24 -8.92 -6.23
CA HIS A 88 0.23 -7.78 -7.15
C HIS A 88 -0.64 -8.07 -8.38
N LYS A 89 -0.52 -9.27 -8.98
CA LYS A 89 -1.38 -9.69 -10.09
C LYS A 89 -2.87 -9.68 -9.72
N ARG A 90 -3.25 -10.22 -8.56
CA ARG A 90 -4.64 -10.19 -8.09
C ARG A 90 -5.15 -8.77 -7.85
N LEU A 91 -4.33 -7.90 -7.26
CA LEU A 91 -4.67 -6.49 -7.04
C LEU A 91 -4.84 -5.72 -8.35
N TRP A 92 -3.93 -5.93 -9.31
CA TRP A 92 -4.04 -5.36 -10.65
C TRP A 92 -5.32 -5.81 -11.36
N SER A 93 -5.67 -7.10 -11.27
CA SER A 93 -6.92 -7.62 -11.86
C SER A 93 -8.18 -7.08 -11.17
N TRP A 94 -8.11 -6.78 -9.87
CA TRP A 94 -9.23 -6.20 -9.13
C TRP A 94 -9.43 -4.70 -9.44
N GLY A 95 -8.33 -3.94 -9.58
CA GLY A 95 -8.38 -2.54 -10.02
C GLY A 95 -8.99 -1.55 -9.02
N GLY A 96 -9.12 -1.90 -7.75
CA GLY A 96 -9.80 -1.04 -6.76
C GLY A 96 -8.93 0.03 -6.10
N VAL A 97 -7.61 0.00 -6.30
CA VAL A 97 -6.69 1.10 -5.95
C VAL A 97 -5.71 1.34 -7.10
N PRO A 98 -5.28 2.58 -7.35
CA PRO A 98 -4.37 2.86 -8.45
C PRO A 98 -2.91 2.49 -8.18
N LEU A 99 -2.47 2.45 -6.92
CA LEU A 99 -1.05 2.26 -6.54
C LEU A 99 -0.87 1.20 -5.44
N LEU A 100 0.31 0.57 -5.42
CA LEU A 100 0.79 -0.23 -4.29
C LEU A 100 2.19 0.23 -3.88
N TYR A 101 2.43 0.32 -2.58
CA TYR A 101 3.77 0.48 -2.02
C TYR A 101 4.20 -0.80 -1.32
N ARG A 102 5.45 -1.22 -1.53
CA ARG A 102 6.09 -2.28 -0.76
C ARG A 102 7.35 -1.75 -0.10
N LYS A 103 7.35 -1.69 1.22
CA LYS A 103 8.52 -1.37 2.04
C LYS A 103 9.26 -2.66 2.37
N THR A 104 10.54 -2.68 2.07
CA THR A 104 11.49 -3.75 2.45
C THR A 104 12.74 -3.14 3.10
N PRO A 105 13.64 -3.93 3.72
CA PRO A 105 14.88 -3.37 4.23
C PRO A 105 15.66 -2.63 3.13
N GLY A 106 15.95 -1.34 3.37
CA GLY A 106 16.75 -0.50 2.47
C GLY A 106 16.04 0.08 1.25
N LYS A 107 14.75 -0.23 1.02
CA LYS A 107 14.02 0.35 -0.13
C LYS A 107 12.49 0.36 0.01
N VAL A 108 11.88 1.20 -0.81
CA VAL A 108 10.45 1.29 -1.05
C VAL A 108 10.21 1.13 -2.54
N GLU A 109 9.34 0.20 -2.90
CA GLU A 109 8.98 -0.10 -4.28
C GLU A 109 7.55 0.41 -4.54
N LEU A 110 7.37 1.11 -5.66
CA LEU A 110 6.07 1.60 -6.13
C LEU A 110 5.59 0.76 -7.32
N PHE A 111 4.31 0.36 -7.31
CA PHE A 111 3.65 -0.37 -8.38
C PHE A 111 2.37 0.33 -8.81
N ARG A 112 1.97 0.16 -10.08
CA ARG A 112 0.74 0.75 -10.64
C ARG A 112 -0.27 -0.35 -10.94
N CYS A 113 -1.49 -0.19 -10.44
CA CYS A 113 -2.58 -1.16 -10.67
C CYS A 113 -3.56 -0.74 -11.77
N ALA A 114 -3.64 0.55 -12.10
CA ALA A 114 -4.61 1.08 -13.08
C ALA A 114 -4.02 1.32 -14.49
N SER A 115 -2.83 0.78 -14.80
CA SER A 115 -2.16 0.97 -16.09
C SER A 115 -1.62 -0.35 -16.67
N LYS A 116 -0.82 -0.27 -17.75
CA LYS A 116 -0.20 -1.44 -18.42
C LYS A 116 0.36 -2.41 -17.38
N ALA A 117 0.00 -3.68 -17.48
CA ALA A 117 0.39 -4.71 -16.53
C ALA A 117 1.92 -4.73 -16.35
N ASP A 118 2.37 -4.65 -15.10
CA ASP A 118 3.78 -4.70 -14.72
C ASP A 118 4.26 -6.16 -14.51
N PHE A 119 3.61 -7.15 -15.15
CA PHE A 119 3.95 -8.59 -15.11
C PHE A 119 3.66 -9.31 -16.44
N ASP A 120 4.34 -10.43 -16.69
CA ASP A 120 4.06 -11.30 -17.84
C ASP A 120 2.74 -12.06 -17.60
N GLN A 121 1.75 -11.81 -18.47
CA GLN A 121 0.43 -12.42 -18.35
C GLN A 121 0.40 -13.91 -18.70
N LYS A 122 1.41 -14.40 -19.44
CA LYS A 122 1.50 -15.78 -19.93
C LYS A 122 2.25 -16.71 -18.98
N ASP A 123 2.99 -16.16 -18.01
CA ASP A 123 3.79 -16.95 -17.10
C ASP A 123 2.96 -17.45 -15.91
N THR A 124 3.10 -18.73 -15.58
CA THR A 124 2.54 -19.36 -14.38
C THR A 124 3.27 -18.87 -13.13
N ALA A 125 4.50 -18.37 -13.26
CA ALA A 125 5.23 -17.68 -12.20
C ALA A 125 5.28 -16.17 -12.48
N PRO A 126 4.36 -15.35 -11.92
CA PRO A 126 4.42 -13.92 -12.16
C PRO A 126 5.74 -13.36 -11.64
N ARG A 127 6.43 -12.62 -12.50
CA ARG A 127 7.52 -11.72 -12.13
C ARG A 127 6.98 -10.31 -12.22
N TYR A 128 7.31 -9.47 -11.24
CA TYR A 128 6.94 -8.05 -11.28
C TYR A 128 8.18 -7.19 -11.47
N LYS A 129 7.96 -5.99 -12.00
CA LYS A 129 8.93 -4.91 -11.95
C LYS A 129 8.28 -3.71 -11.29
N ALA A 130 8.95 -3.14 -10.28
CA ALA A 130 8.49 -1.89 -9.70
C ALA A 130 8.51 -0.78 -10.76
N TYR A 131 7.49 0.07 -10.73
CA TYR A 131 7.47 1.27 -11.56
C TYR A 131 8.57 2.24 -11.14
N ASP A 132 8.76 2.38 -9.82
CA ASP A 132 9.83 3.19 -9.23
C ASP A 132 10.35 2.54 -7.94
N THR A 133 11.56 2.90 -7.54
CA THR A 133 12.21 2.40 -6.32
C THR A 133 13.01 3.50 -5.65
N VAL A 134 12.68 3.77 -4.39
CA VAL A 134 13.41 4.71 -3.54
C VAL A 134 14.26 3.92 -2.57
N SER A 135 15.55 4.25 -2.48
CA SER A 135 16.46 3.68 -1.47
C SER A 135 16.32 4.45 -0.15
N LEU A 136 16.36 3.74 0.98
CA LEU A 136 16.27 4.29 2.33
C LEU A 136 17.63 4.31 3.05
#